data_AF-A0A7J3ZJD0-F1
#
_entry.id   AF-A0A7J3ZJD0-F1
#
_cell.length_a   1.000
_cell.length_b   1.000
_cell.length_c   1.000
_cell.angle_alpha   90.00
_cell.angle_beta   90.00
_cell.angle_gamma   90.00
#
_symmetry.space_group_name_H-M   'P 1'
#
loop_
_entity.id
_entity.type
_entity.pdbx_description
1 polymer ?
#
loop_
_entity_poly.entity_id
_entity_poly.type
_entity_poly.pdbx_seq_one_letter_code
_entity_poly.pdbx_strand_id
1 'polypeptide(L)' 'MVDEKDLEIVRLLSENARRTLTEIAERLGISDVAVKKRIDKL' A
#
# COMPACT_ATOMS: atom_id res chain seq x y z
N MET A 1 8.36 -6.63 -10.73
CA MET A 1 8.26 -5.27 -11.30
C MET A 1 7.45 -4.44 -10.34
N VAL A 2 7.94 -3.25 -10.00
CA VAL A 2 7.23 -2.27 -9.17
C VAL A 2 6.22 -1.54 -10.07
N ASP A 3 4.97 -1.47 -9.67
CA ASP A 3 3.91 -0.73 -10.39
C ASP A 3 3.51 0.58 -9.70
N GLU A 4 2.61 1.35 -10.32
CA GLU A 4 2.14 2.62 -9.77
C GLU A 4 1.50 2.48 -8.38
N LYS A 5 0.82 1.36 -8.10
CA LYS A 5 0.23 1.13 -6.78
C LYS A 5 1.30 0.87 -5.75
N ASP A 6 2.36 0.17 -6.10
CA ASP A 6 3.49 -0.07 -5.20
C ASP A 6 4.18 1.26 -4.82
N LEU A 7 4.40 2.15 -5.78
CA LEU A 7 4.94 3.49 -5.52
C LEU A 7 4.00 4.32 -4.63
N GLU A 8 2.70 4.24 -4.86
CA GLU A 8 1.73 4.95 -4.04
C GLU A 8 1.68 4.39 -2.61
N ILE A 9 1.79 3.06 -2.41
CA ILE A 9 1.93 2.45 -1.08
C ILE A 9 3.16 3.00 -0.37
N VAL A 10 4.32 3.07 -1.04
CA VAL A 10 5.55 3.62 -0.46
C VAL A 10 5.38 5.10 -0.12
N ARG A 11 4.73 5.89 -0.98
CA ARG A 11 4.43 7.30 -0.71
C ARG A 11 3.55 7.44 0.53
N LEU A 12 2.49 6.63 0.62
CA LEU A 12 1.56 6.66 1.74
C LEU A 12 2.22 6.31 3.07
N LEU A 13 3.08 5.29 3.07
CA LEU A 13 3.83 4.87 4.26
C LEU A 13 4.94 5.87 4.62
N SER A 14 5.55 6.52 3.63
CA SER A 14 6.56 7.56 3.86
C SER A 14 5.94 8.81 4.50
N GLU A 15 4.71 9.16 4.14
CA GLU A 15 3.93 10.23 4.79
C GLU A 15 3.52 9.87 6.22
N ASN A 16 3.09 8.63 6.45
CA ASN A 16 2.70 8.12 7.76
C ASN A 16 2.87 6.60 7.83
N ALA A 17 3.98 6.14 8.43
CA ALA A 17 4.31 4.72 8.53
C ALA A 17 3.36 3.94 9.46
N ARG A 18 2.52 4.62 10.25
CA ARG A 18 1.50 3.99 11.11
C ARG A 18 0.15 3.83 10.42
N ARG A 19 0.01 4.22 9.15
CA ARG A 19 -1.20 3.95 8.36
C ARG A 19 -1.50 2.45 8.37
N THR A 20 -2.76 2.13 8.57
CA THR A 20 -3.23 0.74 8.51
C THR A 20 -3.35 0.27 7.06
N LEU A 21 -3.29 -1.05 6.87
CA LEU A 21 -3.47 -1.64 5.54
C LEU A 21 -4.86 -1.36 4.97
N THR A 22 -5.88 -1.27 5.83
CA THR A 22 -7.26 -0.94 5.45
C THR A 22 -7.37 0.47 4.88
N GLU A 23 -6.77 1.48 5.53
CA GLU A 23 -6.78 2.86 5.02
C GLU A 23 -6.07 2.97 3.65
N ILE A 24 -4.96 2.25 3.49
CA ILE A 24 -4.23 2.20 2.21
C ILE A 24 -5.08 1.50 1.13
N ALA A 25 -5.76 0.42 1.50
CA ALA A 25 -6.62 -0.36 0.61
C ALA A 25 -7.82 0.46 0.10
N GLU A 26 -8.50 1.18 1.00
CA GLU A 26 -9.59 2.09 0.65
C GLU A 26 -9.13 3.18 -0.32
N ARG A 27 -7.96 3.79 -0.06
CA ARG A 27 -7.41 4.85 -0.90
C ARG A 27 -7.00 4.35 -2.30
N LEU A 28 -6.57 3.10 -2.40
CA LEU A 28 -6.10 2.47 -3.65
C LEU A 28 -7.17 1.67 -4.39
N GLY A 29 -8.37 1.53 -3.81
CA GLY A 29 -9.48 0.74 -4.37
C GLY A 29 -9.15 -0.74 -4.54
N ILE A 30 -8.45 -1.34 -3.56
CA ILE A 30 -8.09 -2.77 -3.54
C ILE A 30 -8.36 -3.36 -2.16
N SER A 31 -8.17 -4.67 -1.97
CA SER A 31 -8.24 -5.27 -0.64
C SER A 31 -6.98 -5.03 0.18
N ASP A 32 -7.13 -5.00 1.49
CA ASP A 32 -6.05 -5.00 2.48
C ASP A 32 -5.07 -6.18 2.29
N VAL A 33 -5.58 -7.36 1.94
CA VAL A 33 -4.77 -8.53 1.58
C VAL A 33 -3.90 -8.26 0.34
N ALA A 34 -4.43 -7.54 -0.66
CA ALA A 34 -3.66 -7.16 -1.85
C ALA A 34 -2.57 -6.14 -1.52
N VAL A 35 -2.85 -5.17 -0.64
CA VAL A 35 -1.84 -4.23 -0.13
C VAL A 35 -0.72 -4.99 0.60
N LYS A 36 -1.07 -5.91 1.50
CA LYS A 36 -0.10 -6.73 2.24
C LYS A 36 0.83 -7.50 1.32
N LYS A 37 0.27 -8.20 0.33
CA LYS A 37 1.06 -8.97 -0.66
C LYS A 37 2.02 -8.11 -1.48
N ARG A 38 1.69 -6.84 -1.69
CA ARG A 38 2.56 -5.88 -2.39
C ARG A 38 3.69 -5.43 -1.50
N ILE A 39 3.39 -5.04 -0.27
CA ILE A 39 4.39 -4.69 0.75
C ILE A 39 5.37 -5.84 0.98
N ASP A 40 4.89 -7.07 1.12
CA ASP A 40 5.75 -8.25 1.34
C ASP A 40 6.68 -8.57 0.15
N LYS A 41 6.43 -7.99 -1.03
CA LYS A 41 7.22 -8.17 -2.27
C LYS A 41 8.15 -7.00 -2.59
N LEU A 42 8.01 -5.87 -1.87
CA LEU A 42 8.90 -4.71 -1.96
C LEU A 42 10.20 -4.98 -1.21
#